data_AF-A0A6B3H424-F1
#
_entry.id   AF-A0A6B3H424-F1
#
_cell.length_a   1.000
_cell.length_b   1.000
_cell.length_c   1.000
_cell.angle_alpha   90.00
_cell.angle_beta   90.00
_cell.angle_gamma   90.00
#
_symmetry.space_group_name_H-M   'P 1'
#
loop_
_entity.id
_entity.type
_entity.pdbx_description
1 polymer ?
#
loop_
_entity_poly.entity_id
_entity_poly.type
_entity_poly.pdbx_seq_one_letter_code
_entity_poly.pdbx_strand_id
1 'polypeptide(L)' 'MSHTTADTEPDRPPPEDDRAFFGQPRGLMTLSGLEVWERFSFLGMQAILVLFFADKVSDGGMGMDPGTAASVSAAYGTLV' A
#
# COMPACT_ATOMS: atom_id res chain seq x y z
N MET A 1 -49.05 -37.55 -8.01
CA MET A 1 -48.72 -36.77 -9.24
C MET A 1 -47.79 -35.64 -8.83
N SER A 2 -46.66 -35.56 -9.54
CA SER A 2 -45.73 -34.42 -9.61
C SER A 2 -44.79 -34.20 -8.43
N HIS A 3 -43.62 -34.81 -8.61
CA HIS A 3 -42.36 -34.57 -7.94
C HIS A 3 -41.99 -33.08 -7.93
N THR A 4 -41.60 -32.57 -6.77
CA THR A 4 -40.79 -31.35 -6.62
C THR A 4 -39.40 -31.66 -7.16
N THR A 5 -39.15 -31.28 -8.42
CA THR A 5 -37.83 -31.34 -9.04
C THR A 5 -36.91 -30.38 -8.29
N ALA A 6 -35.85 -30.93 -7.70
CA ALA A 6 -34.74 -30.18 -7.16
C ALA A 6 -34.15 -29.31 -8.29
N ASP A 7 -34.05 -28.01 -8.06
CA ASP A 7 -33.25 -27.12 -8.89
C ASP A 7 -31.81 -27.64 -8.86
N THR A 8 -31.46 -28.38 -9.92
CA THR A 8 -30.09 -28.76 -10.23
C THR A 8 -29.46 -27.54 -10.87
N GLU A 9 -28.90 -26.65 -10.06
CA GLU A 9 -28.02 -25.61 -10.56
C GLU A 9 -26.83 -26.33 -11.23
N PRO A 10 -26.56 -26.11 -12.53
CA PRO A 10 -25.47 -26.79 -13.19
C PRO A 10 -24.16 -26.35 -12.55
N ASP A 11 -23.40 -27.35 -12.11
CA ASP A 11 -21.99 -27.31 -11.73
C ASP A 11 -21.22 -26.32 -12.64
N ARG A 12 -21.04 -25.07 -12.18
CA ARG A 12 -20.23 -24.10 -12.91
C ARG A 12 -18.79 -24.58 -12.76
N PRO A 13 -18.09 -24.89 -13.87
CA PRO A 13 -16.68 -25.20 -13.77
C PRO A 13 -15.97 -24.02 -13.08
N PRO A 14 -15.04 -24.29 -12.15
CA PRO A 14 -14.27 -23.23 -11.51
C PRO A 14 -13.64 -22.36 -12.61
N PRO A 15 -13.66 -21.02 -12.49
CA PRO A 15 -13.18 -20.13 -13.55
C PRO A 15 -11.75 -20.52 -13.94
N GLU A 16 -11.63 -21.05 -15.16
CA GLU A 16 -10.36 -21.42 -15.76
C GLU A 16 -9.56 -20.14 -16.05
N ASP A 17 -8.31 -20.09 -15.57
CA ASP A 17 -7.34 -18.99 -15.70
C ASP A 17 -7.55 -17.70 -14.86
N ASP A 18 -7.46 -17.86 -13.54
CA ASP A 18 -7.22 -16.74 -12.61
C ASP A 18 -5.72 -16.42 -12.40
N ARG A 19 -4.83 -16.87 -13.31
CA ARG A 19 -3.37 -16.71 -13.20
C ARG A 19 -2.81 -15.68 -14.18
N ALA A 20 -3.18 -14.40 -14.03
CA ALA A 20 -2.69 -13.34 -14.94
C ALA A 20 -1.49 -12.52 -14.41
N PHE A 21 -0.94 -12.84 -13.24
CA PHE A 21 0.20 -12.13 -12.66
C PHE A 21 1.36 -13.09 -12.41
N PHE A 22 2.30 -13.23 -13.35
CA PHE A 22 3.44 -14.18 -13.22
C PHE A 22 3.02 -15.61 -12.83
N GLY A 23 1.85 -16.09 -13.28
CA GLY A 23 1.31 -17.40 -12.91
C GLY A 23 0.64 -17.46 -11.53
N GLN A 24 0.51 -16.33 -10.84
CA GLN A 24 -0.16 -16.15 -9.56
C GLN A 24 -1.58 -15.57 -9.72
N PRO A 25 -2.46 -15.77 -8.71
CA PRO A 25 -3.80 -15.20 -8.66
C PRO A 25 -3.84 -13.71 -9.00
N ARG A 26 -4.82 -13.28 -9.80
CA ARG A 26 -4.99 -11.88 -10.22
C ARG A 26 -5.07 -10.89 -9.05
N GLY A 27 -5.65 -11.30 -7.91
CA GLY A 27 -5.73 -10.47 -6.71
C GLY A 27 -4.36 -10.01 -6.18
N LEU A 28 -3.30 -10.81 -6.36
CA LEU A 28 -1.95 -10.43 -5.95
C LEU A 28 -1.37 -9.28 -6.76
N MET A 29 -1.81 -9.08 -8.00
CA MET A 29 -1.41 -7.93 -8.81
C MET A 29 -1.84 -6.63 -8.14
N THR A 30 -3.11 -6.56 -7.71
CA THR A 30 -3.66 -5.40 -7.01
C THR A 30 -2.96 -5.18 -5.67
N LEU A 31 -2.80 -6.23 -4.86
CA LEU A 31 -2.12 -6.13 -3.57
C LEU A 31 -0.66 -5.70 -3.70
N SER A 32 0.08 -6.26 -4.66
CA SER A 32 1.46 -5.88 -4.91
C SER A 32 1.59 -4.43 -5.40
N GLY A 33 0.66 -3.98 -6.25
CA GLY A 33 0.61 -2.59 -6.69
C GLY A 33 0.34 -1.63 -5.53
N LEU A 34 -0.58 -1.98 -4.63
CA LEU A 34 -0.86 -1.20 -3.42
C LEU A 34 0.34 -1.16 -2.48
N GLU A 35 1.00 -2.30 -2.23
CA GLU A 35 2.21 -2.37 -1.40
C GLU A 35 3.34 -1.50 -1.95
N VAL A 36 3.57 -1.53 -3.27
CA VAL A 36 4.60 -0.68 -3.89
C VAL A 36 4.26 0.80 -3.73
N TRP A 37 2.98 1.17 -3.88
CA TRP A 37 2.53 2.55 -3.69
C TRP A 37 2.64 3.00 -2.22
N GLU A 38 2.27 2.13 -1.29
CA GLU A 38 2.38 2.36 0.15
C GLU A 38 3.84 2.62 0.54
N ARG A 39 4.77 1.72 0.15
CA ARG A 39 6.20 1.88 0.40
C ARG A 39 6.79 3.10 -0.29
N PHE A 40 6.36 3.41 -1.52
CA PHE A 40 6.80 4.61 -2.21
C PHE A 40 6.40 5.88 -1.45
N SER A 41 5.17 5.93 -0.94
CA SER A 41 4.67 7.07 -0.17
C SER A 41 5.39 7.21 1.16
N PHE A 42 5.57 6.09 1.86
CA PHE A 42 6.23 6.05 3.16
C PHE A 42 7.71 6.45 3.05
N LEU A 43 8.46 5.79 2.17
CA LEU A 43 9.87 6.11 1.94
C LEU A 43 10.06 7.51 1.34
N GLY A 44 9.14 7.94 0.47
CA GLY A 44 9.12 9.28 -0.10
C GLY A 44 8.94 10.35 0.97
N MET A 45 7.98 10.17 1.88
CA MET A 45 7.79 11.06 3.02
C MET A 45 9.04 11.08 3.90
N GLN A 46 9.53 9.90 4.29
CA GLN A 46 10.71 9.78 5.15
C GLN A 46 11.96 10.44 4.57
N ALA A 47 12.15 10.39 3.24
CA ALA A 47 13.29 11.01 2.57
C ALA A 47 13.29 12.54 2.65
N ILE A 48 12.12 13.18 2.55
CA ILE A 48 12.01 14.65 2.50
C ILE A 48 11.67 15.28 3.86
N LEU A 49 11.13 14.52 4.80
CA LEU A 49 10.58 15.05 6.05
C LEU A 49 11.64 15.76 6.91
N VAL A 50 12.83 15.17 7.01
CA VAL A 50 13.94 15.78 7.78
C VAL A 50 14.42 17.09 7.16
N LEU A 51 14.43 17.17 5.83
CA LEU A 51 14.79 18.38 5.10
C LEU A 51 13.77 19.47 5.37
N PHE A 52 12.47 19.14 5.30
CA PHE A 52 11.39 20.08 5.60
C PHE A 52 11.44 20.61 7.03
N PHE A 53 11.71 19.76 8.03
CA PHE A 53 11.82 20.21 9.41
C PHE A 53 13.02 21.12 9.67
N ALA A 54 14.17 20.80 9.09
CA ALA A 54 15.41 21.57 9.29
C ALA A 54 15.48 22.85 8.45
N ASP A 55 14.75 22.92 7.34
CA ASP A 55 14.79 24.08 6.44
C ASP A 55 14.16 25.33 7.06
N LYS A 56 14.58 26.51 6.62
CA LYS A 56 14.16 27.78 7.20
C LYS A 56 12.69 28.05 6.93
N VAL A 57 12.05 28.76 7.86
CA VAL A 57 10.67 29.23 7.71
C VAL A 57 10.52 30.16 6.49
N SER A 58 11.55 30.94 6.16
CA SER A 58 11.56 31.80 4.96
C SER A 58 11.44 31.01 3.65
N ASP A 59 11.89 29.75 3.67
CA ASP A 59 12.03 28.90 2.50
C ASP A 59 10.89 27.84 2.45
N GLY A 60 9.95 27.92 3.41
CA GLY A 60 8.78 27.04 3.54
C GLY A 60 8.98 25.87 4.51
N GLY A 61 10.15 25.75 5.14
CA GLY A 61 10.45 24.75 6.16
C GLY A 61 9.97 25.11 7.56
N MET A 62 10.26 24.24 8.53
CA MET A 62 9.79 24.38 9.92
C MET A 62 10.79 25.08 10.85
N GLY A 63 12.04 25.29 10.41
CA GLY A 63 13.08 26.02 11.11
C GLY A 63 13.56 25.36 12.40
N MET A 64 13.41 24.04 12.54
CA MET A 64 13.85 23.31 13.71
C MET A 64 15.37 23.20 13.78
N ASP A 65 15.89 23.05 15.00
CA ASP A 65 17.27 22.62 15.20
C ASP A 65 17.52 21.26 14.48
N PRO A 66 18.63 21.09 13.75
CA PRO A 66 18.89 19.87 12.97
C PRO A 66 18.86 18.58 13.79
N GLY A 67 19.32 18.61 15.05
CA GLY A 67 19.29 17.44 15.93
C GLY A 67 17.87 17.05 16.34
N THR A 68 17.03 18.05 16.59
CA THR A 68 15.60 17.84 16.88
C THR A 68 14.86 17.34 15.63
N ALA A 69 15.08 17.95 14.47
CA ALA A 69 14.51 17.53 13.19
C ALA A 69 14.85 16.07 12.85
N ALA A 70 16.11 15.67 13.05
CA ALA A 70 16.55 14.29 12.85
C ALA A 70 15.87 13.32 13.83
N SER A 71 15.76 13.69 15.11
CA SER A 71 15.14 12.86 16.15
C SER A 71 13.66 12.59 15.86
N VAL A 72 12.91 13.63 15.46
CA VAL A 72 11.48 13.51 15.12
C VAL A 72 11.28 12.69 13.84
N SER A 73 12.10 12.94 12.82
CA SER A 73 12.03 12.19 11.55
C SER A 73 12.40 10.71 11.73
N ALA A 74 13.36 10.42 12.60
CA ALA A 74 13.72 9.04 12.95
C ALA A 74 12.57 8.35 13.70
N ALA A 75 11.95 9.02 14.66
CA ALA A 75 10.78 8.48 15.37
C ALA A 75 9.64 8.13 14.39
N TYR A 76 9.36 9.00 13.41
CA TYR A 76 8.39 8.74 12.34
C TYR A 76 8.73 7.46 11.56
N GLY A 77 9.99 7.29 11.14
CA GLY A 77 10.42 6.12 10.37
C GLY A 77 10.36 4.79 11.12
N THR A 78 10.31 4.80 12.46
CA THR A 78 10.23 3.57 13.29
C THR A 78 8.81 3.14 13.67
N LEU A 79 7.80 3.96 13.39
CA LEU A 79 6.40 3.70 13.78
C LEU A 79 5.64 2.79 12.80
N VAL A 80 6.26 2.44 11.67
CA VAL A 80 5.77 1.52 10.63
C VAL A 80 6.63 0.27 10.64
#